data_AF-A0A351FWW1-F1
#
_entry.id   AF-A0A351FWW1-F1
#
_cell.length_a   1.000
_cell.length_b   1.000
_cell.length_c   1.000
_cell.angle_alpha   90.00
_cell.angle_beta   90.00
_cell.angle_gamma   90.00
#
_symmetry.space_group_name_H-M   'P 1'
#
loop_
_entity.id
_entity.type
_entity.pdbx_description
1 polymer ?
#
loop_
_entity_poly.entity_id
_entity_poly.type
_entity_poly.pdbx_seq_one_letter_code
_entity_poly.pdbx_strand_id
1 'polypeptide(L)'
;MPMQAHQQAVAEFHAQIGASVSHDARLLPGPSKAAAEAARHLRSALDEIARIETHKSEFMLRFELAVEELCEWAEAHAAADLVAAADAWGDRCYVVFGDAVAAGLPAEDVFWEVHRSNMTKGCAKQVHGKGTKSTGIDKPRLKPLLVPRQTR
;
A
#
# COMPACT_ATOMS: atom_id res chain seq x y z
N MET A 1 -6.65 9.49 17.34
CA MET A 1 -6.86 9.72 15.89
C MET A 1 -6.67 8.39 15.16
N PRO A 2 -7.59 7.94 14.29
CA PRO A 2 -7.56 6.60 13.68
C PRO A 2 -6.25 6.29 12.94
N MET A 3 -5.70 7.24 12.16
CA MET A 3 -4.50 7.04 11.34
C MET A 3 -3.24 6.66 12.15
N GLN A 4 -3.07 7.23 13.34
CA GLN A 4 -1.92 6.91 14.21
C GLN A 4 -1.95 5.44 14.66
N ALA A 5 -3.14 4.89 14.94
CA ALA A 5 -3.27 3.48 15.31
C ALA A 5 -2.91 2.55 14.13
N HIS A 6 -3.29 2.93 12.90
CA HIS A 6 -2.93 2.18 11.70
C HIS A 6 -1.42 2.20 11.45
N GLN A 7 -0.78 3.36 11.58
CA GLN A 7 0.67 3.50 11.45
C GLN A 7 1.42 2.68 12.51
N GLN A 8 0.96 2.72 13.76
CA GLN A 8 1.54 1.94 14.85
C GLN A 8 1.44 0.43 14.58
N ALA A 9 0.28 -0.05 14.13
CA ALA A 9 0.09 -1.45 13.76
C ALA A 9 1.04 -1.89 12.62
N VAL A 10 1.23 -1.05 11.59
CA VAL A 10 2.19 -1.33 10.51
C VAL A 10 3.64 -1.31 11.02
N ALA A 11 3.99 -0.39 11.92
CA ALA A 11 5.32 -0.32 12.52
C ALA A 11 5.64 -1.57 13.35
N GLU A 12 4.67 -2.08 14.11
CA GLU A 12 4.79 -3.33 14.87
C GLU A 12 5.02 -4.52 13.93
N PHE A 13 4.26 -4.61 12.85
CA PHE A 13 4.48 -5.63 11.83
C PHE A 13 5.87 -5.51 11.18
N HIS A 14 6.30 -4.30 10.83
CA HIS A 14 7.64 -4.04 10.29
C HIS A 14 8.73 -4.51 11.24
N ALA A 15 8.63 -4.17 12.52
CA ALA A 15 9.57 -4.63 13.55
C ALA A 15 9.61 -6.16 13.63
N GLN A 16 8.47 -6.83 13.54
CA GLN A 16 8.37 -8.29 13.56
C GLN A 16 9.09 -8.98 12.39
N ILE A 17 9.04 -8.37 11.19
CA ILE A 17 9.66 -8.95 9.98
C ILE A 17 11.06 -8.42 9.68
N GLY A 18 11.63 -7.57 10.55
CA GLY A 18 12.93 -6.93 10.34
C GLY A 18 12.93 -5.88 9.22
N ALA A 19 11.78 -5.28 8.91
CA ALA A 19 11.67 -4.17 7.98
C ALA A 19 11.96 -2.82 8.67
N SER A 20 12.20 -1.78 7.87
CA SER A 20 12.55 -0.45 8.38
C SER A 20 11.39 0.19 9.16
N VAL A 21 11.72 0.73 10.34
CA VAL A 21 10.91 1.66 11.12
C VAL A 21 11.77 2.89 11.37
N SER A 22 11.26 4.09 11.07
CA SER A 22 11.96 5.37 11.26
C SER A 22 11.12 6.27 12.15
N HIS A 23 11.78 7.05 13.01
CA HIS A 23 11.16 8.10 13.81
C HIS A 23 11.32 9.49 13.20
N ASP A 24 12.21 9.62 12.19
CA ASP A 24 12.44 10.85 11.44
C ASP A 24 11.97 10.70 9.99
N ALA A 25 11.45 11.80 9.44
CA ALA A 25 11.09 11.89 8.03
C ALA A 25 12.36 11.78 7.17
N ARG A 26 12.36 10.81 6.26
CA ARG A 26 13.44 10.58 5.30
C ARG A 26 12.91 9.83 4.10
N LEU A 27 13.61 9.96 2.98
CA LEU A 27 13.38 9.09 1.82
C LEU A 27 13.72 7.64 2.17
N LEU A 28 13.03 6.71 1.54
CA LEU A 28 13.41 5.31 1.63
C LEU A 28 14.79 5.11 0.97
N PRO A 29 15.73 4.42 1.63
CA PRO A 29 17.07 4.24 1.09
C PRO A 29 17.03 3.35 -0.15
N GLY A 30 17.75 3.74 -1.20
CA GLY A 30 17.86 2.98 -2.43
C GLY A 30 18.74 3.65 -3.47
N PRO A 31 19.17 2.91 -4.52
CA PRO A 31 19.97 3.47 -5.59
C PRO A 31 19.12 4.40 -6.47
N SER A 32 19.46 5.70 -6.47
CA SER A 32 18.71 6.74 -7.21
C SER A 32 18.57 6.45 -8.71
N LYS A 33 19.61 5.87 -9.34
CA LYS A 33 19.58 5.50 -10.77
C LYS A 33 18.53 4.43 -11.09
N ALA A 34 18.41 3.41 -10.24
CA ALA A 34 17.41 2.36 -10.45
C ALA A 34 16.00 2.88 -10.19
N ALA A 35 15.83 3.76 -9.19
CA ALA A 35 14.56 4.44 -8.94
C ALA A 35 14.15 5.31 -10.14
N ALA A 36 15.09 6.08 -10.71
CA ALA A 36 14.84 6.89 -11.90
C ALA A 36 14.47 6.05 -13.13
N GLU A 37 15.12 4.90 -13.30
CA GLU A 37 14.81 3.98 -14.39
C GLU A 37 13.43 3.34 -14.23
N ALA A 38 13.10 2.86 -13.03
CA ALA A 38 11.79 2.30 -12.73
C ALA A 38 10.68 3.35 -12.92
N ALA A 39 10.89 4.58 -12.42
CA ALA A 39 9.96 5.70 -12.57
C ALA A 39 9.68 6.01 -14.04
N ARG A 40 10.72 6.09 -14.88
CA ARG A 40 10.57 6.31 -16.32
C ARG A 40 9.80 5.19 -17.02
N HIS A 41 10.01 3.93 -16.65
CA HIS A 41 9.23 2.81 -17.20
C HIS A 41 7.77 2.87 -16.77
N LEU A 42 7.50 3.24 -15.51
CA LEU A 42 6.15 3.40 -15.00
C LEU A 42 5.41 4.55 -15.71
N ARG A 43 6.07 5.69 -15.90
CA ARG A 43 5.54 6.84 -16.66
C ARG A 43 5.18 6.45 -18.09
N SER A 44 6.07 5.72 -18.77
CA SER A 44 5.79 5.22 -20.13
C SER A 44 4.58 4.29 -20.18
N ALA A 45 4.42 3.42 -19.19
CA ALA A 45 3.26 2.53 -19.13
C ALA A 45 1.96 3.31 -18.85
N LEU A 46 2.02 4.34 -18.00
CA LEU A 46 0.89 5.23 -17.75
C LEU A 46 0.47 5.98 -19.02
N ASP A 47 1.43 6.52 -19.78
CA ASP A 47 1.16 7.16 -21.07
C ASP A 47 0.49 6.21 -22.07
N GLU A 48 0.82 4.92 -22.04
CA GLU A 48 0.15 3.90 -22.86
C GLU A 48 -1.27 3.60 -22.36
N ILE A 49 -1.46 3.52 -21.03
CA ILE A 49 -2.79 3.32 -20.41
C ILE A 49 -3.71 4.49 -20.75
N ALA A 50 -3.23 5.73 -20.65
CA ALA A 50 -4.01 6.94 -20.93
C ALA A 50 -4.48 7.03 -22.40
N ARG A 51 -3.85 6.29 -23.32
CA ARG A 51 -4.28 6.19 -24.73
C ARG A 51 -5.39 5.16 -24.96
N ILE A 52 -5.57 4.24 -24.02
CA ILE A 52 -6.76 3.38 -24.01
C ILE A 52 -7.93 4.31 -23.68
N GLU A 53 -9.10 4.14 -24.31
CA GLU A 53 -10.25 4.99 -24.02
C GLU A 53 -10.76 4.71 -22.58
N THR A 54 -10.14 5.36 -21.58
CA THR A 54 -10.34 5.11 -20.14
C THR A 54 -11.54 5.86 -19.56
N HIS A 55 -11.98 6.94 -20.22
CA HIS A 55 -12.92 7.93 -19.67
C HIS A 55 -14.38 7.44 -19.52
N LYS A 56 -14.69 6.20 -19.92
CA LYS A 56 -16.04 5.62 -19.82
C LYS A 56 -16.22 4.67 -18.64
N SER A 57 -15.15 4.36 -17.89
CA SER A 57 -15.18 3.41 -16.77
C SER A 57 -14.61 4.05 -15.51
N GLU A 58 -15.40 4.06 -14.44
CA GLU A 58 -14.96 4.51 -13.12
C GLU A 58 -13.72 3.73 -12.63
N PHE A 59 -13.68 2.42 -12.90
CA PHE A 59 -12.52 1.60 -12.58
C PHE A 59 -11.26 2.08 -13.30
N MET A 60 -11.36 2.40 -14.60
CA MET A 60 -10.20 2.83 -15.38
C MET A 60 -9.69 4.20 -14.92
N LEU A 61 -10.59 5.14 -14.60
CA LEU A 61 -10.22 6.44 -14.04
C LEU A 61 -9.46 6.27 -12.71
N ARG A 62 -9.99 5.44 -11.80
CA ARG A 62 -9.36 5.19 -10.49
C ARG A 62 -8.02 4.46 -10.62
N PHE A 63 -7.94 3.51 -11.55
CA PHE A 63 -6.70 2.81 -11.87
C PHE A 63 -5.63 3.77 -12.40
N GLU A 64 -5.99 4.68 -13.31
CA GLU A 64 -5.08 5.70 -13.86
C GLU A 64 -4.57 6.63 -12.75
N LEU A 65 -5.46 7.14 -11.90
CA LEU A 65 -5.07 7.94 -10.72
C LEU A 65 -4.11 7.17 -9.81
N ALA A 66 -4.41 5.92 -9.45
CA ALA A 66 -3.55 5.14 -8.57
C ALA A 66 -2.14 4.91 -9.13
N VAL A 67 -2.03 4.80 -10.46
CA VAL A 67 -0.74 4.64 -11.15
C VAL A 67 0.01 5.97 -11.26
N GLU A 68 -0.68 7.09 -11.52
CA GLU A 68 -0.12 8.44 -11.51
C GLU A 68 0.54 8.74 -10.16
N GLU A 69 -0.19 8.60 -9.05
CA GLU A 69 0.34 8.91 -7.71
C GLU A 69 1.52 7.99 -7.31
N LEU A 70 1.52 6.74 -7.80
CA LEU A 70 2.66 5.84 -7.63
C LEU A 70 3.87 6.30 -8.44
N CYS A 71 3.66 6.85 -9.64
CA CYS A 71 4.69 7.37 -10.52
C CYS A 71 5.36 8.60 -9.91
N GLU A 72 4.57 9.59 -9.47
CA GLU A 72 5.09 10.79 -8.82
C GLU A 72 5.91 10.46 -7.57
N TRP A 73 5.45 9.50 -6.77
CA TRP A 73 6.19 9.03 -5.59
C TRP A 73 7.55 8.43 -5.95
N ALA A 74 7.63 7.65 -7.05
CA ALA A 74 8.89 7.08 -7.53
C ALA A 74 9.81 8.15 -8.12
N GLU A 75 9.27 9.12 -8.86
CA GLU A 75 9.99 10.26 -9.43
C GLU A 75 10.59 11.14 -8.33
N ALA A 76 9.85 11.41 -7.26
CA ALA A 76 10.34 12.16 -6.10
C ALA A 76 11.50 11.47 -5.38
N HIS A 77 11.43 10.13 -5.21
CA HIS A 77 12.55 9.35 -4.66
C HIS A 77 13.79 9.39 -5.57
N ALA A 78 13.59 9.33 -6.89
CA ALA A 78 14.67 9.43 -7.86
C ALA A 78 15.34 10.81 -7.86
N ALA A 79 14.54 11.87 -7.65
CA ALA A 79 15.00 13.26 -7.54
C ALA A 79 15.61 13.60 -6.17
N ALA A 80 15.59 12.68 -5.21
CA ALA A 80 15.97 12.91 -3.82
C ALA A 80 15.19 14.06 -3.15
N ASP A 81 13.91 14.23 -3.51
CA ASP A 81 13.02 15.26 -2.96
C ASP A 81 12.08 14.67 -1.91
N LEU A 82 12.37 14.94 -0.64
CA LEU A 82 11.56 14.46 0.50
C LEU A 82 10.18 15.12 0.55
N VAL A 83 10.06 16.39 0.17
CA VAL A 83 8.79 17.12 0.25
C VAL A 83 7.84 16.59 -0.81
N ALA A 84 8.31 16.47 -2.07
CA ALA A 84 7.53 15.87 -3.14
C ALA A 84 7.18 14.39 -2.85
N ALA A 85 8.08 13.63 -2.22
CA ALA A 85 7.80 12.25 -1.84
C ALA A 85 6.73 12.14 -0.74
N ALA A 86 6.66 13.13 0.16
CA ALA A 86 5.62 13.20 1.20
C ALA A 86 4.25 13.60 0.63
N ASP A 87 4.25 14.54 -0.32
CA ASP A 87 3.06 14.98 -1.06
C ASP A 87 2.43 13.80 -1.81
N ALA A 88 3.19 13.16 -2.70
CA ALA A 88 2.75 11.98 -3.44
C ALA A 88 2.38 10.80 -2.52
N TRP A 89 3.01 10.64 -1.35
CA TRP A 89 2.57 9.64 -0.38
C TRP A 89 1.16 9.95 0.17
N GLY A 90 0.87 11.23 0.44
CA GLY A 90 -0.44 11.70 0.86
C GLY A 90 -1.51 11.50 -0.21
N ASP A 91 -1.21 11.85 -1.45
CA ASP A 91 -2.15 11.70 -2.57
C ASP A 91 -2.46 10.23 -2.87
N ARG A 92 -1.46 9.35 -2.77
CA ARG A 92 -1.69 7.89 -2.79
C ARG A 92 -2.64 7.43 -1.71
N CYS A 93 -2.50 7.92 -0.47
CA CYS A 93 -3.45 7.60 0.59
C CYS A 93 -4.85 8.09 0.21
N TYR A 94 -4.96 9.30 -0.35
CA TYR A 94 -6.24 9.88 -0.76
C TYR A 94 -6.93 9.04 -1.84
N VAL A 95 -6.21 8.61 -2.87
CA VAL A 95 -6.75 7.73 -3.94
C VAL A 95 -7.17 6.38 -3.38
N VAL A 96 -6.34 5.73 -2.55
CA VAL A 96 -6.66 4.42 -1.95
C VAL A 96 -7.92 4.49 -1.08
N PHE A 97 -8.08 5.53 -0.26
CA PHE A 97 -9.32 5.72 0.49
C PHE A 97 -10.50 6.10 -0.42
N GLY A 98 -10.25 6.87 -1.47
CA GLY A 98 -11.23 7.16 -2.51
C GLY A 98 -11.79 5.89 -3.14
N ASP A 99 -10.94 4.89 -3.40
CA ASP A 99 -11.36 3.60 -3.96
C ASP A 99 -12.29 2.86 -3.02
N ALA A 100 -11.96 2.85 -1.72
CA ALA A 100 -12.82 2.27 -0.71
C ALA A 100 -14.17 3.00 -0.62
N VAL A 101 -14.19 4.33 -0.74
CA VAL A 101 -15.43 5.12 -0.76
C VAL A 101 -16.29 4.77 -1.97
N ALA A 102 -15.72 4.76 -3.18
CA ALA A 102 -16.47 4.43 -4.39
C ALA A 102 -16.97 3.00 -4.42
N ALA A 103 -16.16 2.04 -3.95
CA ALA A 103 -16.53 0.63 -3.91
C ALA A 103 -17.36 0.25 -2.66
N GLY A 104 -17.63 1.19 -1.76
CA GLY A 104 -18.35 0.93 -0.50
C GLY A 104 -17.63 -0.05 0.44
N LEU A 105 -16.29 -0.10 0.38
CA LEU A 105 -15.49 -1.01 1.20
C LEU A 105 -15.41 -0.49 2.65
N PRO A 106 -15.59 -1.34 3.67
CA PRO A 106 -15.33 -0.97 5.05
C PRO A 106 -13.81 -0.95 5.28
N ALA A 107 -13.15 0.12 4.86
CA ALA A 107 -11.69 0.25 4.81
C ALA A 107 -11.02 -0.08 6.15
N GLU A 108 -11.59 0.39 7.26
CA GLU A 108 -11.07 0.13 8.60
C GLU A 108 -11.13 -1.36 8.98
N ASP A 109 -12.28 -2.01 8.79
CA ASP A 109 -12.43 -3.45 9.07
C ASP A 109 -11.50 -4.29 8.19
N VAL A 110 -11.40 -3.92 6.90
CA VAL A 110 -10.51 -4.59 5.94
C VAL A 110 -9.05 -4.44 6.37
N PHE A 111 -8.63 -3.23 6.76
CA PHE A 111 -7.26 -2.98 7.23
C PHE A 111 -6.92 -3.85 8.44
N TRP A 112 -7.78 -3.87 9.47
CA TRP A 112 -7.50 -4.61 10.70
C TRP A 112 -7.47 -6.13 10.48
N GLU A 113 -8.32 -6.67 9.61
CA GLU A 113 -8.28 -8.10 9.26
C GLU A 113 -7.03 -8.47 8.43
N VAL A 114 -6.59 -7.58 7.53
CA VAL A 114 -5.32 -7.76 6.80
C VAL A 114 -4.13 -7.67 7.76
N HIS A 115 -4.13 -6.70 8.67
CA HIS A 115 -3.10 -6.56 9.70
C HIS A 115 -3.01 -7.80 10.58
N ARG A 116 -4.15 -8.30 11.10
CA ARG A 116 -4.23 -9.55 11.87
C ARG A 116 -3.63 -10.72 11.10
N SER A 117 -3.99 -10.89 9.82
CA SER A 117 -3.41 -11.92 8.96
C SER A 117 -1.89 -11.76 8.81
N ASN A 118 -1.39 -10.53 8.60
CA ASN A 118 0.04 -10.25 8.46
C ASN A 118 0.83 -10.58 9.72
N MET A 119 0.31 -10.29 10.92
CA MET A 119 0.97 -10.65 12.18
C MET A 119 1.18 -12.17 12.34
N THR A 120 0.33 -13.02 11.75
CA THR A 120 0.55 -14.48 11.75
C THR A 120 1.74 -14.91 10.88
N LYS A 121 2.04 -14.16 9.82
CA LYS A 121 3.17 -14.43 8.90
C LYS A 121 4.51 -14.13 9.55
N GLY A 122 4.60 -13.06 10.35
CA GLY A 122 5.84 -12.69 11.03
C GLY A 122 6.28 -13.74 12.05
N CYS A 123 5.33 -14.37 12.76
CA CYS A 123 5.61 -15.44 13.72
C CYS A 123 6.20 -16.69 13.04
N ALA A 124 5.75 -17.01 11.82
CA ALA A 124 6.22 -18.17 11.09
C ALA A 124 7.69 -18.07 10.65
N LYS A 125 8.22 -16.85 10.43
CA LYS A 125 9.64 -16.63 10.06
C LYS A 125 10.63 -16.80 11.21
N GLN A 126 10.18 -16.67 12.47
CA GLN A 126 11.05 -16.83 13.65
C GLN A 126 11.30 -18.31 14.03
N VAL A 127 10.54 -19.25 13.46
CA VAL A 127 10.72 -20.70 13.70
C VAL A 127 11.75 -21.27 12.70
N HIS A 128 13.01 -20.86 12.81
CA HIS A 128 14.13 -21.54 12.14
C HIS A 128 15.11 -22.11 13.17
N GLY A 129 14.68 -23.22 13.78
CA GLY A 129 15.51 -24.12 14.57
C GLY A 129 14.83 -25.49 14.62
N LYS A 130 15.23 -26.39 13.70
CA LYS A 130 14.71 -27.75 13.46
C LYS A 130 13.36 -27.81 12.73
N GLY A 131 13.41 -28.49 11.58
CA GLY A 131 12.36 -28.52 10.56
C GLY A 131 10.95 -28.74 11.09
N THR A 132 10.06 -27.81 10.76
CA THR A 132 8.61 -28.03 10.66
C THR A 132 8.09 -27.15 9.53
N LYS A 133 7.25 -27.74 8.67
CA LYS A 133 6.60 -27.05 7.54
C LYS A 133 5.86 -25.81 8.06
N SER A 134 5.87 -24.70 7.31
CA SER A 134 5.16 -23.47 7.66
C SER A 134 3.64 -23.71 7.73
N THR A 135 3.11 -24.11 8.87
CA THR A 135 1.68 -24.44 9.06
C THR A 135 0.85 -23.30 9.69
N GLY A 136 1.42 -22.10 9.86
CA GLY A 136 0.83 -21.04 10.71
C GLY A 136 0.28 -19.78 10.04
N ILE A 137 0.19 -19.68 8.71
CA ILE A 137 -0.32 -18.45 8.05
C ILE A 137 -1.85 -18.49 7.99
N ASP A 138 -2.51 -17.63 8.76
CA ASP A 138 -3.96 -17.44 8.70
C ASP A 138 -4.30 -16.35 7.67
N LYS A 139 -5.09 -16.69 6.65
CA LYS A 139 -5.46 -15.76 5.57
C LYS A 139 -6.49 -14.73 6.06
N PRO A 140 -6.55 -13.52 5.46
CA PRO A 140 -7.54 -12.53 5.85
C PRO A 140 -8.94 -13.02 5.51
N ARG A 141 -9.85 -12.91 6.48
CA ARG A 141 -11.26 -13.31 6.40
C ARG A 141 -12.09 -12.11 5.95
N LEU A 142 -11.96 -11.76 4.66
CA LEU A 142 -12.61 -10.56 4.12
C LEU A 142 -14.10 -10.77 3.82
N LYS A 143 -14.51 -11.99 3.40
CA LYS A 143 -15.91 -12.27 2.99
C LYS A 143 -16.96 -11.83 4.02
N PRO A 144 -16.81 -12.10 5.33
CA PRO A 144 -17.78 -11.65 6.33
C PRO A 144 -17.89 -10.13 6.46
N LEU A 145 -16.84 -9.38 6.08
CA LEU A 145 -16.81 -7.93 6.17
C LEU A 145 -17.53 -7.25 4.99
N LEU A 146 -17.66 -7.96 3.86
CA LEU A 146 -18.26 -7.43 2.63
C LEU A 146 -19.78 -7.64 2.55
N VAL A 147 -20.41 -8.09 3.64
CA VAL A 147 -21.87 -8.22 3.69
C VAL A 147 -22.48 -6.82 3.71
N PRO A 148 -23.47 -6.52 2.84
CA PRO A 148 -24.11 -5.21 2.82
C PRO A 148 -24.61 -4.85 4.22
N ARG A 149 -24.09 -3.77 4.79
CA ARG A 149 -24.66 -3.21 6.02
C ARG A 149 -26.06 -2.71 5.65
N GLN A 150 -27.10 -3.30 6.24
CA GLN A 150 -28.46 -2.76 6.09
C GLN A 150 -28.40 -1.30 6.53
N THR A 151 -28.63 -0.39 5.59
CA THR A 151 -28.78 1.03 5.86
C THR A 151 -29.91 1.19 6.88
N ARG A 152 -29.58 1.76 8.05
CA ARG A 152 -30.59 2.34 8.94
C ARG A 152 -30.99 3.70 8.43
#